data_AF-A0A955C8K0-F1
#
_entry.id   AF-A0A955C8K0-F1
#
_cell.length_a   1.000
_cell.length_b   1.000
_cell.length_c   1.000
_cell.angle_alpha   90.00
_cell.angle_beta   90.00
_cell.angle_gamma   90.00
#
_symmetry.space_group_name_H-M   'P 1'
#
loop_
_entity.id
_entity.type
_entity.pdbx_description
1 polymer ?
#
loop_
_entity_poly.entity_id
_entity_poly.type
_entity_poly.pdbx_seq_one_letter_code
_entity_poly.pdbx_strand_id
1 'polypeptide(L)'
;MAKTIKKKRCSIAVSLTVATAAFLIVGYVLGVPWLGFSPAFEKLLGNPPHSARDVVLALLNFVPGIAIGGFVGYGTFKRMRWRSMKRDQRYCEKCEYDLTGNESGLCPECGMAIKSA
;
A
#
# COMPACT_ATOMS: atom_id res chain seq x y z
N MET A 1 24.75 -16.91 -11.80
CA MET A 1 24.82 -15.48 -11.39
C MET A 1 23.47 -14.73 -11.35
N ALA A 2 22.31 -15.37 -11.58
CA ALA A 2 21.00 -14.68 -11.60
C ALA A 2 20.38 -14.39 -10.22
N LYS A 3 20.86 -15.03 -9.14
CA LYS A 3 20.28 -14.91 -7.78
C LYS A 3 20.52 -13.53 -7.12
N THR A 4 21.56 -12.80 -7.51
CA THR A 4 21.87 -11.48 -6.93
C THR A 4 20.99 -10.35 -7.47
N ILE A 5 20.42 -10.49 -8.67
CA ILE A 5 19.59 -9.46 -9.31
C ILE A 5 18.20 -9.38 -8.67
N LYS A 6 17.61 -10.52 -8.26
CA LYS A 6 16.29 -10.56 -7.59
C LYS A 6 16.31 -9.91 -6.20
N LYS A 7 17.39 -10.10 -5.44
CA LYS A 7 17.55 -9.51 -4.10
C LYS A 7 17.59 -7.96 -4.15
N LYS A 8 18.24 -7.39 -5.18
CA LYS A 8 18.27 -5.93 -5.39
C LYS A 8 16.90 -5.34 -5.74
N ARG A 9 16.09 -6.02 -6.56
CA ARG A 9 14.75 -5.53 -6.96
C ARG A 9 13.74 -5.49 -5.81
N CYS A 10 13.84 -6.42 -4.85
CA CYS A 10 12.97 -6.41 -3.68
C CYS A 10 13.32 -5.27 -2.71
N SER A 11 14.62 -4.98 -2.54
CA SER A 11 15.11 -3.86 -1.72
C SER A 11 14.66 -2.52 -2.28
N ILE A 12 14.74 -2.30 -3.60
CA ILE A 12 14.31 -1.04 -4.23
C ILE A 12 12.80 -0.81 -4.02
N ALA A 13 11.97 -1.84 -4.13
CA ALA A 13 10.53 -1.71 -3.93
C ALA A 13 10.18 -1.33 -2.48
N VAL A 14 10.88 -1.90 -1.49
CA VAL A 14 10.69 -1.56 -0.08
C VAL A 14 11.14 -0.13 0.19
N SER A 15 12.31 0.27 -0.32
CA SER A 15 12.82 1.63 -0.20
C SER A 15 11.86 2.65 -0.82
N LEU A 16 11.25 2.35 -1.97
CA LEU A 16 10.28 3.25 -2.59
C LEU A 16 9.05 3.44 -1.71
N THR A 17 8.48 2.36 -1.16
CA THR A 17 7.32 2.44 -0.25
C THR A 17 7.64 3.20 1.03
N VAL A 18 8.81 2.97 1.64
CA VAL A 18 9.23 3.70 2.84
C VAL A 18 9.40 5.19 2.51
N ALA A 19 9.98 5.52 1.36
CA ALA A 19 10.12 6.90 0.91
C ALA A 19 8.76 7.55 0.62
N THR A 20 7.80 6.83 0.01
CA THR A 20 6.46 7.37 -0.24
C THR A 20 5.70 7.60 1.06
N ALA A 21 5.77 6.65 2.00
CA ALA A 21 5.16 6.78 3.32
C ALA A 21 5.79 7.95 4.10
N ALA A 22 7.12 8.08 4.08
CA ALA A 22 7.81 9.19 4.71
C ALA A 22 7.40 10.54 4.10
N PHE A 23 7.30 10.65 2.78
CA PHE A 23 6.82 11.87 2.11
C PHE A 23 5.36 12.20 2.47
N LEU A 24 4.49 11.20 2.56
CA LEU A 24 3.10 11.40 2.98
C LEU A 24 3.01 11.81 4.45
N ILE A 25 3.79 11.20 5.34
CA ILE A 25 3.84 11.56 6.75
C ILE A 25 4.40 12.97 6.92
N VAL A 26 5.49 13.31 6.24
CA VAL A 26 6.09 14.65 6.28
C VAL A 26 5.15 15.68 5.67
N GLY A 27 4.54 15.39 4.52
CA GLY A 27 3.54 16.26 3.90
C GLY A 27 2.29 16.43 4.77
N TYR A 28 1.89 15.39 5.51
CA TYR A 28 0.78 15.46 6.46
C TYR A 28 1.18 16.27 7.70
N VAL A 29 2.29 15.94 8.36
CA VAL A 29 2.76 16.60 9.59
C VAL A 29 3.17 18.06 9.34
N LEU A 30 3.76 18.38 8.18
CA LEU A 30 4.14 19.74 7.81
C LEU A 30 3.05 20.51 7.04
N GLY A 31 2.12 19.81 6.37
CA GLY A 31 0.98 20.41 5.67
C GLY A 31 -0.25 20.64 6.56
N VAL A 32 -0.43 19.87 7.64
CA VAL A 32 -1.49 20.11 8.64
C VAL A 32 -1.31 21.46 9.38
N PRO A 33 -0.09 21.93 9.70
CA PRO A 33 0.14 23.30 10.17
C PRO A 33 -0.35 24.36 9.20
N TRP A 34 -0.30 24.11 7.88
CA TRP A 34 -0.85 25.03 6.87
C TRP A 34 -2.39 25.04 6.85
N LEU A 35 -3.06 23.93 7.19
CA LEU A 35 -4.52 23.92 7.41
C LEU A 35 -4.92 24.62 8.71
N GLY A 36 -4.07 24.57 9.74
CA GLY A 36 -4.23 25.37 10.96
C GLY A 36 -4.01 26.88 10.74
N PHE A 37 -3.32 27.27 9.67
CA PHE A 37 -3.12 28.66 9.26
C PHE A 37 -4.12 29.16 8.20
N SER A 38 -5.18 28.39 7.94
CA SER A 38 -6.33 28.93 7.20
C SER A 38 -7.25 29.65 8.18
N PRO A 39 -7.58 30.94 7.96
CA PRO A 39 -8.50 31.68 8.83
C PRO A 39 -9.90 31.06 8.94
N ALA A 40 -10.23 30.06 8.10
CA ALA A 40 -11.45 29.28 8.21
C ALA A 40 -11.42 28.23 9.34
N PHE A 41 -10.27 27.64 9.68
CA PHE A 41 -10.15 26.64 10.74
C PHE A 41 -10.24 27.28 12.13
N GLU A 42 -9.61 28.45 12.28
CA GLU A 42 -9.68 29.27 13.50
C GLU A 42 -11.12 29.73 13.79
N LYS A 43 -11.89 30.08 12.74
CA LYS A 43 -13.33 30.35 12.85
C LYS A 43 -14.16 29.14 13.25
N LEU A 44 -13.75 27.92 12.88
CA LEU A 44 -14.49 26.69 13.16
C LEU A 44 -14.32 26.22 14.63
N LEU A 45 -13.16 26.49 15.25
CA LEU A 45 -12.88 26.13 16.64
C LEU A 45 -13.26 27.24 17.64
N GLY A 46 -13.25 28.51 17.22
CA GLY A 46 -13.51 29.66 18.09
C GLY A 46 -14.97 30.14 18.16
N ASN A 47 -15.79 29.86 17.14
CA ASN A 47 -17.21 30.19 17.11
C ASN A 47 -18.03 28.98 16.64
N PRO A 48 -19.16 28.63 17.29
CA PRO A 48 -20.03 27.60 16.76
C PRO A 48 -20.47 27.99 15.33
N PRO A 49 -20.40 27.08 14.35
CA PRO A 49 -20.75 27.40 12.98
C PRO A 49 -22.23 27.79 12.92
N HIS A 50 -22.50 29.09 12.77
CA HIS A 50 -23.85 29.63 12.67
C HIS A 50 -24.47 29.39 11.28
N SER A 51 -23.69 28.93 10.30
CA SER A 51 -24.15 28.71 8.93
C SER A 51 -23.75 27.33 8.39
N ALA A 52 -24.70 26.63 7.75
CA ALA A 52 -24.45 25.35 7.10
C ALA A 52 -23.35 25.43 6.02
N ARG A 53 -23.14 26.63 5.45
CA ARG A 53 -22.11 26.90 4.43
C ARG A 53 -20.70 26.62 4.95
N ASP A 54 -20.42 26.98 6.20
CA ASP A 54 -19.08 26.82 6.78
C ASP A 54 -18.74 25.33 7.01
N VAL A 55 -19.74 24.55 7.42
CA VAL A 55 -19.62 23.09 7.57
C VAL A 55 -19.37 22.42 6.22
N VAL A 56 -20.10 22.83 5.18
CA VAL A 56 -19.93 22.29 3.82
C VAL A 56 -18.53 22.58 3.28
N LEU A 57 -18.02 23.82 3.43
CA LEU A 57 -16.69 24.18 2.96
C LEU A 57 -15.58 23.43 3.71
N ALA A 58 -15.75 23.22 5.03
CA ALA A 58 -14.83 22.41 5.81
C ALA A 58 -14.76 20.98 5.27
N LEU A 59 -15.90 20.32 5.08
CA LEU A 59 -15.96 18.95 4.52
C LEU A 59 -15.34 18.87 3.13
N LEU A 60 -15.62 19.83 2.25
CA LEU A 60 -15.12 19.84 0.87
C LEU A 60 -13.58 19.88 0.81
N ASN A 61 -12.92 20.53 1.77
CA ASN A 61 -11.47 20.55 1.89
C ASN A 61 -10.86 19.21 2.32
N PHE A 62 -11.61 18.35 3.03
CA PHE A 62 -11.12 17.04 3.44
C PHE A 62 -11.26 15.96 2.35
N VAL A 63 -12.21 16.13 1.42
CA VAL A 63 -12.49 15.14 0.36
C VAL A 63 -11.23 14.79 -0.46
N PRO A 64 -10.41 15.73 -0.95
CA PRO A 64 -9.20 15.41 -1.73
C PRO A 64 -8.18 14.59 -0.92
N GLY A 65 -8.00 14.93 0.35
CA GLY A 65 -7.06 14.23 1.25
C GLY A 65 -7.46 12.77 1.46
N ILE A 66 -8.76 12.53 1.71
CA ILE A 66 -9.29 11.18 1.88
C ILE A 66 -9.20 10.39 0.56
N ALA A 67 -9.51 11.01 -0.58
CA ALA A 67 -9.46 10.36 -1.88
C ALA A 67 -8.02 9.93 -2.25
N ILE A 68 -7.04 10.81 -2.07
CA ILE A 68 -5.62 10.51 -2.34
C ILE A 68 -5.10 9.44 -1.38
N GLY A 69 -5.38 9.58 -0.08
CA GLY A 69 -4.97 8.61 0.93
C GLY A 69 -5.57 7.22 0.66
N GLY A 70 -6.86 7.16 0.32
CA GLY A 70 -7.54 5.93 -0.07
C GLY A 70 -6.98 5.30 -1.34
N PHE A 71 -6.69 6.09 -2.38
CA PHE A 71 -6.14 5.59 -3.64
C PHE A 71 -4.74 4.97 -3.45
N VAL A 72 -3.85 5.65 -2.72
CA VAL A 72 -2.50 5.15 -2.42
C VAL A 72 -2.57 3.91 -1.50
N GLY A 73 -3.40 3.96 -0.47
CA GLY A 73 -3.63 2.82 0.43
C GLY A 73 -4.17 1.59 -0.30
N TYR A 74 -5.13 1.77 -1.21
CA TYR A 74 -5.70 0.70 -2.02
C TYR A 74 -4.65 0.07 -2.96
N GLY A 75 -3.83 0.89 -3.61
CA GLY A 75 -2.76 0.41 -4.50
C GLY A 75 -1.71 -0.42 -3.76
N THR A 76 -1.30 0.02 -2.56
CA THR A 76 -0.34 -0.72 -1.73
C THR A 76 -0.94 -2.01 -1.17
N PHE A 77 -2.17 -1.97 -0.69
CA PHE A 77 -2.90 -3.15 -0.20
C PHE A 77 -3.07 -4.21 -1.29
N LYS A 78 -3.51 -3.81 -2.49
CA LYS A 78 -3.65 -4.72 -3.64
C LYS A 78 -2.32 -5.35 -4.03
N ARG A 79 -1.23 -4.57 -4.04
CA ARG A 79 0.12 -5.07 -4.33
C ARG A 79 0.61 -6.04 -3.27
N MET A 80 0.33 -5.79 -2.00
CA MET A 80 0.70 -6.68 -0.90
C MET A 80 -0.10 -7.99 -0.97
N ARG A 81 -1.41 -7.92 -1.21
CA ARG A 81 -2.28 -9.09 -1.38
C ARG A 81 -1.83 -9.97 -2.56
N TRP A 82 -1.48 -9.38 -3.70
CA TRP A 82 -0.92 -10.12 -4.84
C TRP A 82 0.43 -10.78 -4.54
N ARG A 83 1.25 -10.19 -3.66
CA ARG A 83 2.50 -10.81 -3.21
C ARG A 83 2.26 -11.96 -2.23
N SER A 84 1.28 -11.84 -1.34
CA SER A 84 0.90 -12.95 -0.45
C SER A 84 0.33 -14.14 -1.24
N MET A 85 -0.53 -13.90 -2.24
CA MET A 85 -1.03 -14.99 -3.08
C MET A 85 0.07 -15.75 -3.82
N LYS A 86 1.17 -15.08 -4.18
CA LYS A 86 2.32 -15.74 -4.84
C LYS A 86 3.27 -16.44 -3.87
N ARG A 87 3.13 -16.23 -2.56
CA ARG A 87 3.97 -16.87 -1.54
C ARG A 87 3.51 -18.28 -1.20
N ASP A 88 2.25 -18.60 -1.47
CA ASP A 88 1.68 -19.92 -1.21
C ASP A 88 1.79 -20.85 -2.44
N GLN A 89 2.99 -20.95 -3.04
CA GLN A 89 3.33 -22.08 -3.91
C GLN A 89 3.59 -23.36 -3.10
N ARG A 90 2.81 -23.58 -2.03
CA ARG A 90 2.84 -24.84 -1.28
C ARG A 90 2.21 -25.97 -2.07
N TYR A 91 1.41 -25.67 -3.09
CA TYR A 91 0.71 -26.70 -3.88
C TYR A 91 1.06 -26.60 -5.36
N CYS A 92 1.10 -27.75 -6.03
CA CYS A 92 1.26 -27.80 -7.48
C CYS A 92 0.02 -27.20 -8.17
N GLU A 93 0.20 -26.28 -9.12
CA GLU A 93 -0.90 -25.63 -9.86
C GLU A 93 -1.75 -26.60 -10.70
N LYS A 94 -1.26 -27.81 -10.97
CA LYS A 94 -1.95 -28.82 -11.81
C LYS A 94 -2.64 -29.93 -11.01
N CYS A 95 -1.97 -30.46 -9.99
CA CYS A 95 -2.46 -31.62 -9.24
C CYS A 95 -2.67 -31.33 -7.74
N GLU A 96 -2.45 -30.08 -7.31
CA GLU A 96 -2.63 -29.63 -5.93
C GLU A 96 -1.79 -30.41 -4.90
N TYR A 97 -0.80 -31.16 -5.35
CA TYR A 97 0.11 -31.89 -4.46
C TYR A 97 0.93 -30.91 -3.61
N ASP A 98 1.08 -31.22 -2.32
CA ASP A 98 1.88 -30.43 -1.40
C ASP A 98 3.37 -30.52 -1.77
N LEU A 99 3.92 -29.41 -2.22
CA LEU A 99 5.31 -29.24 -2.63
C LEU A 99 6.21 -28.88 -1.44
N THR A 100 5.70 -28.89 -0.21
CA THR A 100 6.50 -28.61 1.00
C THR A 100 7.64 -29.61 1.12
N GLY A 101 8.88 -29.13 1.03
CA GLY A 101 10.09 -29.97 1.11
C GLY A 101 10.53 -30.61 -0.21
N ASN A 102 9.92 -30.26 -1.34
CA ASN A 102 10.36 -30.79 -2.64
C ASN A 102 11.54 -29.97 -3.22
N GLU A 103 12.71 -30.59 -3.31
CA GLU A 103 13.93 -29.98 -3.85
C GLU A 103 14.12 -30.22 -5.36
N SER A 104 13.35 -31.14 -5.94
CA SER A 104 13.53 -31.65 -7.31
C SER A 104 13.20 -30.61 -8.40
N GLY A 105 12.50 -29.54 -8.04
CA GLY A 105 11.98 -28.53 -8.98
C GLY A 105 10.89 -29.05 -9.93
N LEU A 106 10.45 -30.30 -9.75
CA LEU A 106 9.43 -31.00 -10.52
C LEU A 106 8.44 -31.64 -9.55
N CYS A 107 7.14 -31.58 -9.85
CA CYS A 107 6.13 -32.26 -9.05
C CYS A 107 6.25 -33.79 -9.19
N PRO A 108 6.29 -34.58 -8.09
CA PRO A 108 6.44 -36.03 -8.14
C PRO A 108 5.22 -36.74 -8.76
N GLU A 109 4.03 -36.18 -8.62
CA GLU A 109 2.79 -36.77 -9.16
C GLU A 109 2.60 -36.48 -10.65
N CYS A 110 2.77 -35.22 -11.08
CA CYS A 110 2.39 -34.80 -12.43
C CYS A 110 3.58 -34.44 -13.34
N GLY A 111 4.81 -34.45 -12.82
CA GLY A 111 6.02 -34.11 -13.56
C GLY A 111 6.14 -32.64 -13.97
N MET A 112 5.23 -31.77 -13.54
CA MET A 112 5.25 -30.35 -13.91
C MET A 112 6.42 -29.62 -13.25
N ALA A 113 7.13 -28.80 -14.04
CA ALA A 113 8.17 -27.93 -13.53
C ALA A 113 7.59 -26.86 -12.60
N ILE A 114 8.07 -26.85 -11.35
CA ILE A 114 7.66 -25.88 -10.33
C ILE A 114 8.39 -24.57 -10.63
N LYS A 115 7.64 -23.53 -10.98
CA LYS A 115 8.20 -22.19 -11.17
C LYS A 115 8.54 -21.58 -9.82
N SER A 116 9.68 -21.96 -9.25
CA SER A 116 10.25 -21.30 -8.07
C SER A 116 10.62 -19.85 -8.43
N ALA A 117 9.89 -18.90 -7.85
CA ALA A 117 10.11 -17.47 -8.03
C ALA A 117 11.18 -16.89 -7.09
#